data_AF-A0A5Q0GQ32-F1
#
_entry.id   AF-A0A5Q0GQ32-F1
#
_cell.length_a   1.000
_cell.length_b   1.000
_cell.length_c   1.000
_cell.angle_alpha   90.00
_cell.angle_beta   90.00
_cell.angle_gamma   90.00
#
_symmetry.space_group_name_H-M   'P 1'
#
loop_
_entity.id
_entity.type
_entity.pdbx_description
1 polymer ?
#
loop_
_entity_poly.entity_id
_entity_poly.type
_entity_poly.pdbx_seq_one_letter_code
_entity_poly.pdbx_strand_id
1 'polypeptide(L)'
;MFILKLLEYLLAAAFVCAGIVLTVYADNKNLLISGIIALTILSFLFLFNRQLFQDSQNTAYRYSIIKKAELYSYLLNNSNSVFDSNQIVPAREKALQYCQDLIDDYKKARNLSRNLYYVLQISTVILSGITPILVLVDKLEAGQAWLKWLPVICPAIASIVASIVTSFPFQKNWVAANTTLELLEAEQEKFILGVTPAYRCYDLSDTSQQQQKASQAIEQFIVQVNNIHLQQVQQASEVQQEKKESEKTNTNNSETDDKS
;
A
#
# COMPACT_ATOMS: atom_id res chain seq x y z
N MET A 1 -1.02 -5.07 -20.41
CA MET A 1 -0.78 -5.47 -19.00
C MET A 1 0.09 -6.71 -18.85
N PHE A 2 -0.19 -7.83 -19.52
CA PHE A 2 0.59 -9.07 -19.37
C PHE A 2 2.09 -8.92 -19.65
N ILE A 3 2.48 -8.14 -20.66
CA ILE A 3 3.89 -7.91 -21.03
C ILE A 3 4.66 -7.17 -19.92
N LEU A 4 4.07 -6.11 -19.35
CA LEU A 4 4.67 -5.35 -18.23
C LEU A 4 4.88 -6.23 -16.99
N LYS A 5 3.89 -7.10 -16.70
CA LYS A 5 3.94 -8.03 -15.56
C LYS A 5 4.98 -9.15 -15.76
N LEU A 6 5.09 -9.68 -16.99
CA LEU A 6 6.14 -10.63 -17.37
C LEU A 6 7.53 -9.99 -17.22
N LEU A 7 7.67 -8.74 -17.69
CA LEU A 7 8.92 -7.99 -17.60
C LEU A 7 9.33 -7.71 -16.14
N GLU A 8 8.35 -7.44 -15.26
CA GLU A 8 8.60 -7.27 -13.82
C GLU A 8 9.19 -8.53 -13.18
N TYR A 9 8.61 -9.71 -13.45
CA TYR A 9 9.14 -10.97 -12.95
C TYR A 9 10.52 -11.30 -13.52
N LEU A 10 10.75 -11.00 -14.81
CA LEU A 10 12.05 -11.22 -15.46
C LEU A 10 13.13 -10.31 -14.86
N LEU A 11 12.83 -9.04 -14.61
CA LEU A 11 13.77 -8.13 -13.94
C LEU A 11 14.05 -8.55 -12.48
N ALA A 12 13.03 -8.99 -11.75
CA ALA A 12 13.20 -9.48 -10.38
C ALA A 12 14.13 -10.70 -10.35
N ALA A 13 13.93 -11.66 -11.25
CA ALA A 13 14.81 -12.83 -11.38
C ALA A 13 16.25 -12.42 -11.75
N ALA A 14 16.42 -11.51 -12.70
CA ALA A 14 17.73 -10.98 -13.09
C ALA A 14 18.45 -10.30 -11.91
N PHE A 15 17.70 -9.57 -11.06
CA PHE A 15 18.26 -8.88 -9.90
C PHE A 15 18.79 -9.87 -8.85
N VAL A 16 18.04 -10.94 -8.57
CA VAL A 16 18.46 -12.00 -7.66
C VAL A 16 19.69 -12.73 -8.19
N CYS A 17 19.68 -13.11 -9.48
CA CYS A 17 20.83 -13.79 -10.10
C CYS A 17 22.08 -12.91 -10.09
N ALA A 18 21.96 -11.61 -10.41
CA ALA A 18 23.07 -10.67 -10.37
C ALA A 18 23.68 -10.53 -8.96
N GLY A 19 22.84 -10.49 -7.92
CA GLY A 19 23.29 -10.47 -6.53
C GLY A 19 24.09 -11.72 -6.14
N ILE A 20 23.61 -12.91 -6.52
CA ILE A 20 24.30 -14.18 -6.26
C ILE A 20 25.67 -14.21 -6.95
N VAL A 21 25.73 -13.84 -8.24
CA VAL A 21 27.00 -13.80 -8.99
C VAL A 21 28.00 -12.84 -8.36
N LEU A 22 27.55 -11.68 -7.89
CA LEU A 22 28.41 -10.71 -7.19
C LEU A 22 29.00 -11.27 -5.89
N THR A 23 28.22 -12.04 -5.12
CA THR A 23 28.69 -12.66 -3.88
C THR A 23 29.70 -13.79 -4.13
N VAL A 24 29.54 -14.56 -5.22
CA VAL A 24 30.42 -15.70 -5.54
C VAL A 24 31.75 -15.24 -6.15
N TYR A 25 31.77 -14.13 -6.91
CA TYR A 25 32.95 -13.63 -7.61
C TYR A 25 33.54 -12.35 -7.00
N ALA A 26 33.36 -12.15 -5.69
CA ALA A 26 33.76 -10.94 -4.98
C ALA A 26 35.28 -10.64 -5.03
N ASP A 27 36.12 -11.63 -5.33
CA ASP A 27 37.58 -11.45 -5.39
C ASP A 27 38.06 -10.63 -6.62
N ASN A 28 37.24 -10.53 -7.68
CA ASN A 28 37.59 -9.81 -8.89
C ASN A 28 37.11 -8.36 -8.86
N LYS A 29 37.98 -7.41 -8.46
CA LYS A 29 37.65 -5.98 -8.35
C LYS A 29 36.98 -5.37 -9.59
N ASN A 30 37.39 -5.76 -10.80
CA ASN A 30 36.79 -5.28 -12.04
C ASN A 30 35.36 -5.80 -12.25
N LEU A 31 35.10 -7.08 -11.92
CA LEU A 31 33.76 -7.67 -11.97
C LEU A 31 32.85 -7.11 -10.88
N LEU A 32 33.40 -6.78 -9.72
CA LEU A 32 32.67 -6.18 -8.61
C LEU A 32 32.16 -4.77 -8.99
N ILE A 33 33.02 -3.91 -9.53
CA ILE A 33 32.63 -2.56 -9.97
C ILE A 33 31.60 -2.62 -11.10
N SER A 34 31.84 -3.46 -12.12
CA SER A 34 30.90 -3.64 -13.23
C SER A 34 29.55 -4.19 -12.76
N GLY A 35 29.56 -5.13 -11.83
CA GLY A 35 28.37 -5.70 -11.21
C GLY A 35 27.57 -4.66 -10.44
N ILE A 36 28.19 -3.81 -9.65
CA ILE A 36 27.50 -2.73 -8.90
C ILE A 36 26.80 -1.77 -9.87
N ILE A 37 27.47 -1.36 -10.95
CA ILE A 37 26.88 -0.47 -11.96
C ILE A 37 25.68 -1.13 -12.63
N ALA A 38 25.83 -2.39 -13.04
CA ALA A 38 24.74 -3.16 -13.65
C ALA A 38 23.55 -3.34 -12.69
N LEU A 39 23.82 -3.60 -11.41
CA LEU A 39 22.80 -3.79 -10.38
C LEU A 39 22.05 -2.48 -10.09
N THR A 40 22.75 -1.33 -10.14
CA THR A 40 22.14 0.00 -10.00
C THR A 40 21.19 0.29 -11.17
N ILE A 41 21.64 0.04 -12.40
CA ILE A 41 20.82 0.23 -13.61
C ILE A 41 19.59 -0.71 -13.59
N LEU A 42 19.80 -1.96 -13.19
CA LEU A 42 18.75 -2.97 -13.09
C LEU A 42 17.71 -2.60 -12.02
N SER A 43 18.16 -2.08 -10.88
CA SER A 43 17.26 -1.60 -9.81
C SER A 43 16.42 -0.41 -10.28
N PHE A 44 17.04 0.54 -11.00
CA PHE A 44 16.32 1.66 -11.60
C PHE A 44 15.26 1.21 -12.60
N LEU A 45 15.61 0.31 -13.53
CA LEU A 45 14.67 -0.25 -14.50
C LEU A 45 13.52 -1.02 -13.84
N PHE A 46 13.80 -1.74 -12.75
CA PHE A 46 12.79 -2.47 -11.99
C PHE A 46 11.76 -1.52 -11.37
N LEU A 47 12.23 -0.46 -10.70
CA LEU A 47 11.37 0.55 -10.11
C LEU A 47 10.54 1.28 -11.17
N PHE A 48 11.17 1.66 -12.29
CA PHE A 48 10.48 2.35 -13.38
C PHE A 48 9.41 1.47 -14.04
N ASN A 49 9.70 0.20 -14.32
CA ASN A 49 8.72 -0.74 -14.89
C ASN A 49 7.54 -0.97 -13.93
N ARG A 50 7.82 -1.08 -12.63
CA ARG A 50 6.79 -1.22 -11.60
C ARG A 50 5.88 0.01 -11.52
N GLN A 51 6.44 1.20 -11.63
CA GLN A 51 5.68 2.45 -11.67
C GLN A 51 4.75 2.50 -12.91
N LEU A 52 5.29 2.19 -14.10
CA LEU A 52 4.50 2.16 -15.35
C LEU A 52 3.34 1.16 -15.30
N PHE A 53 3.55 -0.01 -14.70
CA PHE A 53 2.50 -1.01 -14.56
C PHE A 53 1.37 -0.56 -13.62
N GLN A 54 1.70 0.18 -12.56
CA GLN A 54 0.72 0.74 -11.64
C GLN A 54 -0.07 1.87 -12.31
N ASP A 55 0.60 2.80 -12.99
CA ASP A 55 -0.04 3.92 -13.68
C ASP A 55 -0.99 3.43 -14.80
N SER A 56 -0.61 2.37 -15.51
CA SER A 56 -1.46 1.75 -16.54
C SER A 56 -2.75 1.14 -15.96
N GLN A 57 -2.68 0.49 -14.79
CA GLN A 57 -3.86 -0.06 -14.12
C GLN A 57 -4.81 1.03 -13.63
N ASN A 58 -4.25 2.06 -13.00
CA ASN A 58 -5.03 3.18 -12.48
C ASN A 58 -5.72 3.93 -13.62
N THR A 59 -5.05 4.13 -14.76
CA THR A 59 -5.63 4.79 -15.94
C THR A 59 -6.80 4.00 -16.54
N ALA A 60 -6.68 2.68 -16.67
CA ALA A 60 -7.75 1.84 -17.19
C ALA A 60 -9.00 1.84 -16.28
N TYR A 61 -8.78 1.86 -14.95
CA TYR A 61 -9.86 1.95 -13.99
C TYR A 61 -10.53 3.33 -14.00
N ARG A 62 -9.74 4.42 -14.01
CA ARG A 62 -10.25 5.80 -14.13
C ARG A 62 -11.11 5.98 -15.38
N TYR A 63 -10.68 5.43 -16.52
CA TYR A 63 -11.48 5.44 -17.75
C TYR A 63 -12.84 4.76 -17.57
N SER A 64 -12.91 3.65 -16.82
CA SER A 64 -14.19 2.96 -16.55
C SER A 64 -15.14 3.78 -15.67
N ILE A 65 -14.61 4.53 -14.70
CA ILE A 65 -15.38 5.43 -13.83
C ILE A 65 -15.91 6.62 -14.62
N ILE A 66 -15.07 7.24 -15.44
CA ILE A 66 -15.45 8.35 -16.33
C ILE A 66 -16.57 7.90 -17.26
N LYS A 67 -16.42 6.74 -17.90
CA LYS A 67 -17.47 6.16 -18.76
C LYS A 67 -18.79 5.91 -18.02
N LYS A 68 -18.74 5.48 -16.75
CA LYS A 68 -19.95 5.30 -15.92
C LYS A 68 -20.62 6.64 -15.58
N ALA A 69 -19.84 7.67 -15.29
CA ALA A 69 -20.36 9.03 -15.08
C ALA A 69 -20.98 9.61 -16.36
N GLU A 70 -20.36 9.37 -17.51
CA GLU A 70 -20.87 9.75 -18.82
C GLU A 70 -22.17 9.00 -19.16
N LEU A 71 -22.25 7.69 -18.88
CA LEU A 71 -23.48 6.89 -19.04
C LEU A 71 -24.64 7.42 -18.21
N TYR A 72 -24.38 7.87 -16.98
CA TYR A 72 -25.38 8.53 -16.14
C TYR A 72 -25.90 9.81 -16.81
N SER A 73 -25.03 10.56 -17.49
CA SER A 73 -25.41 11.76 -18.25
C SER A 73 -26.29 11.41 -19.46
N TYR A 74 -26.01 10.33 -20.18
CA TYR A 74 -26.86 9.87 -21.31
C TYR A 74 -28.24 9.40 -20.85
N LEU A 75 -28.33 8.72 -19.71
CA LEU A 75 -29.60 8.35 -19.09
C LEU A 75 -30.43 9.58 -18.66
N LEU A 76 -29.76 10.66 -18.23
CA LEU A 76 -30.38 11.93 -17.86
C LEU A 76 -30.77 12.78 -19.09
N ASN A 77 -30.02 12.69 -20.19
CA ASN A 77 -30.22 13.49 -21.42
C ASN A 77 -31.35 12.97 -22.33
N ASN A 78 -31.88 11.76 -22.08
CA ASN A 78 -33.11 11.27 -22.73
C ASN A 78 -34.37 11.98 -22.22
N SER A 79 -34.26 12.75 -21.14
CA SER A 79 -35.22 13.77 -20.70
C SER A 79 -34.71 15.15 -21.15
N ASN A 80 -35.51 15.91 -21.90
CA ASN A 80 -35.15 17.14 -22.63
C ASN A 80 -34.60 18.31 -21.77
N SER A 81 -33.41 18.21 -21.19
CA SER A 81 -32.78 19.29 -20.43
C SER A 81 -31.30 19.47 -20.81
N VAL A 82 -31.09 20.16 -21.94
CA VAL A 82 -29.80 20.53 -22.52
C VAL A 82 -29.02 21.57 -21.67
N PHE A 83 -29.59 22.09 -20.58
CA PHE A 83 -29.05 23.30 -19.93
C PHE A 83 -28.11 23.09 -18.73
N ASP A 84 -28.02 21.89 -18.11
CA ASP A 84 -27.23 21.72 -16.85
C ASP A 84 -26.41 20.44 -16.70
N SER A 85 -26.34 19.61 -17.75
CA SER A 85 -25.38 18.49 -17.83
C SER A 85 -23.92 18.96 -17.74
N ASN A 86 -23.65 20.23 -18.04
CA ASN A 86 -22.30 20.82 -18.05
C ASN A 86 -21.65 21.00 -16.67
N GLN A 87 -22.40 20.97 -15.55
CA GLN A 87 -21.84 21.15 -14.20
C GLN A 87 -21.96 19.91 -13.31
N ILE A 88 -23.06 19.17 -13.41
CA ILE A 88 -23.32 17.99 -12.56
C ILE A 88 -22.41 16.82 -12.94
N VAL A 89 -22.18 16.61 -14.25
CA VAL A 89 -21.30 15.55 -14.75
C VAL A 89 -19.85 15.73 -14.28
N PRO A 90 -19.20 16.90 -14.46
CA PRO A 90 -17.84 17.09 -13.95
C PRO A 90 -17.77 17.10 -12.42
N ALA A 91 -18.81 17.54 -11.70
CA ALA A 91 -18.86 17.45 -10.24
C ALA A 91 -18.92 15.99 -9.75
N ARG A 92 -19.75 15.16 -10.40
CA ARG A 92 -19.87 13.73 -10.11
C ARG A 92 -18.59 12.98 -10.46
N GLU A 93 -17.97 13.31 -11.59
CA GLU A 93 -16.67 12.76 -12.01
C GLU A 93 -15.59 13.06 -10.96
N LYS A 94 -15.47 14.32 -10.52
CA LYS A 94 -14.50 14.71 -9.49
C LYS A 94 -14.75 14.00 -8.15
N ALA A 95 -15.99 13.85 -7.74
CA ALA A 95 -16.33 13.15 -6.49
C ALA A 95 -15.97 11.65 -6.57
N LEU A 96 -16.31 11.00 -7.68
CA LEU A 96 -15.95 9.60 -7.93
C LEU A 96 -14.43 9.43 -8.03
N GLN A 97 -13.74 10.37 -8.68
CA GLN A 97 -12.28 10.37 -8.77
C GLN A 97 -11.63 10.54 -7.39
N TYR A 98 -12.10 11.48 -6.57
CA TYR A 98 -11.61 11.65 -5.20
C TYR A 98 -11.75 10.38 -4.37
N CYS A 99 -12.91 9.73 -4.42
CA CYS A 99 -13.12 8.44 -3.76
C CYS A 99 -12.17 7.36 -4.32
N GLN A 100 -11.90 7.38 -5.62
CA GLN A 100 -11.00 6.41 -6.25
C GLN A 100 -9.54 6.61 -5.86
N ASP A 101 -9.08 7.86 -5.82
CA ASP A 101 -7.72 8.19 -5.42
C ASP A 101 -7.48 7.71 -3.98
N LEU A 102 -8.46 7.90 -3.08
CA LEU A 102 -8.43 7.34 -1.73
C LEU A 102 -8.39 5.80 -1.72
N ILE A 103 -9.25 5.14 -2.51
CA ILE A 103 -9.28 3.67 -2.65
C ILE A 103 -7.90 3.14 -3.08
N ASP A 104 -7.28 3.79 -4.05
CA ASP A 104 -5.97 3.40 -4.57
C ASP A 104 -4.86 3.58 -3.53
N ASP A 105 -4.89 4.69 -2.77
CA ASP A 105 -3.95 4.96 -1.69
C ASP A 105 -4.09 3.93 -0.56
N TYR A 106 -5.32 3.58 -0.15
CA TYR A 106 -5.54 2.53 0.85
C TYR A 106 -5.17 1.14 0.32
N LYS A 107 -5.39 0.83 -0.96
CA LYS A 107 -4.88 -0.41 -1.59
C LYS A 107 -3.35 -0.49 -1.54
N LYS A 108 -2.65 0.60 -1.83
CA LYS A 108 -1.18 0.69 -1.74
C LYS A 108 -0.72 0.53 -0.31
N ALA A 109 -1.30 1.27 0.63
CA ALA A 109 -0.97 1.20 2.06
C ALA A 109 -1.18 -0.21 2.63
N ARG A 110 -2.30 -0.85 2.27
CA ARG A 110 -2.62 -2.25 2.60
C ARG A 110 -1.53 -3.20 2.07
N ASN A 111 -1.23 -3.15 0.78
CA ASN A 111 -0.24 -4.04 0.17
C ASN A 111 1.17 -3.84 0.72
N LEU A 112 1.59 -2.59 0.92
CA LEU A 112 2.89 -2.26 1.48
C LEU A 112 3.00 -2.80 2.90
N SER A 113 2.03 -2.52 3.77
CA SER A 113 2.04 -2.98 5.16
C SER A 113 2.08 -4.50 5.25
N ARG A 114 1.28 -5.20 4.42
CA ARG A 114 1.27 -6.66 4.36
C ARG A 114 2.61 -7.21 3.90
N ASN A 115 3.17 -6.66 2.82
CA ASN A 115 4.43 -7.13 2.27
C ASN A 115 5.58 -6.90 3.26
N LEU A 116 5.63 -5.72 3.89
CA LEU A 116 6.64 -5.41 4.91
C LEU A 116 6.52 -6.37 6.10
N TYR A 117 5.30 -6.59 6.61
CA TYR A 117 5.07 -7.51 7.72
C TYR A 117 5.61 -8.91 7.42
N TYR A 118 5.20 -9.52 6.30
CA TYR A 118 5.64 -10.87 5.95
C TYR A 118 7.12 -10.94 5.59
N VAL A 119 7.67 -9.96 4.87
CA VAL A 119 9.10 -9.92 4.52
C VAL A 119 9.95 -9.82 5.77
N LEU A 120 9.64 -8.90 6.67
CA LEU A 120 10.38 -8.73 7.92
C LEU A 120 10.22 -9.95 8.83
N GLN A 121 9.01 -10.53 8.94
CA GLN A 121 8.78 -11.73 9.75
C GLN A 121 9.53 -12.95 9.21
N ILE A 122 9.46 -13.22 7.90
CA ILE A 122 10.20 -14.32 7.27
C ILE A 122 11.71 -14.08 7.38
N SER A 123 12.18 -12.84 7.17
CA SER A 123 13.59 -12.48 7.36
C SER A 123 14.04 -12.75 8.80
N THR A 124 13.24 -12.38 9.81
CA THR A 124 13.55 -12.66 11.23
C THR A 124 13.66 -14.16 11.49
N VAL A 125 12.73 -14.96 10.97
CA VAL A 125 12.75 -16.42 11.12
C VAL A 125 13.97 -17.05 10.44
N ILE A 126 14.28 -16.63 9.21
CA ILE A 126 15.42 -17.15 8.45
C ILE A 126 16.73 -16.75 9.13
N LEU A 127 16.91 -15.48 9.50
CA LEU A 127 18.13 -15.01 10.16
C LEU A 127 18.32 -15.68 11.51
N SER A 128 17.25 -15.84 12.29
CA SER A 128 17.29 -16.54 13.57
C SER A 128 17.61 -18.05 13.39
N GLY A 129 17.01 -18.71 12.41
CA GLY A 129 17.23 -20.14 12.14
C GLY A 129 18.59 -20.47 11.51
N ILE A 130 19.14 -19.57 10.69
CA ILE A 130 20.48 -19.73 10.10
C ILE A 130 21.56 -19.54 11.17
N THR A 131 21.32 -18.69 12.17
CA THR A 131 22.31 -18.33 13.20
C THR A 131 22.94 -19.56 13.90
N PRO A 132 22.18 -20.53 14.45
CA PRO A 132 22.76 -21.74 15.03
C PRO A 132 23.58 -22.58 14.03
N ILE A 133 23.11 -22.70 12.80
CA ILE A 133 23.76 -23.49 11.75
C ILE A 133 25.11 -22.87 11.39
N LEU A 134 25.15 -21.55 11.25
CA LEU A 134 26.36 -20.77 10.99
C LEU A 134 27.36 -20.86 12.14
N VAL A 135 26.90 -20.78 13.39
CA VAL A 135 27.76 -20.96 14.57
C VAL A 135 28.38 -22.36 14.60
N LEU A 136 27.66 -23.39 14.14
CA LEU A 136 28.20 -24.75 14.03
C LEU A 136 29.19 -24.89 12.88
N VAL A 137 28.91 -24.31 11.71
CA VAL A 137 29.81 -24.34 10.54
C VAL A 137 31.10 -23.55 10.79
N ASP A 138 31.03 -22.40 11.47
CA ASP A 138 32.21 -21.61 11.88
C ASP A 138 33.16 -22.39 12.80
N LYS A 139 32.61 -23.31 13.60
CA LYS A 139 33.42 -24.22 14.44
C LYS A 139 34.03 -25.39 13.66
N LEU A 140 33.53 -25.72 12.46
CA LEU A 140 34.04 -26.82 11.62
C LEU A 140 35.05 -26.37 10.56
N GLU A 141 34.90 -25.17 9.98
CA GLU A 141 35.79 -24.66 8.92
C GLU A 141 36.73 -23.57 9.44
N ALA A 142 37.85 -23.98 10.01
CA ALA A 142 38.85 -23.09 10.63
C ALA A 142 39.65 -22.18 9.64
N GLY A 143 39.22 -21.99 8.39
CA GLY A 143 40.06 -21.45 7.31
C GLY A 143 39.65 -20.11 6.68
N GLN A 144 38.35 -19.77 6.61
CA GLN A 144 37.91 -18.59 5.83
C GLN A 144 37.43 -17.44 6.71
N ALA A 145 38.21 -16.36 6.74
CA ALA A 145 38.02 -15.20 7.63
C ALA A 145 36.67 -14.48 7.46
N TRP A 146 36.00 -14.60 6.32
CA TRP A 146 34.71 -13.95 6.06
C TRP A 146 33.52 -14.67 6.73
N LEU A 147 33.58 -15.99 6.92
CA LEU A 147 32.53 -16.77 7.57
C LEU A 147 32.44 -16.49 9.08
N LYS A 148 33.53 -16.01 9.71
CA LYS A 148 33.59 -15.66 11.14
C LYS A 148 32.69 -14.50 11.56
N TRP A 149 32.34 -13.61 10.63
CA TRP A 149 31.53 -12.42 10.92
C TRP A 149 30.04 -12.69 10.81
N LEU A 150 29.67 -13.74 10.07
CA LEU A 150 28.29 -14.09 9.75
C LEU A 150 27.47 -14.46 11.03
N PRO A 151 28.02 -15.24 11.99
CA PRO A 151 27.35 -15.53 13.26
C PRO A 151 27.09 -14.32 14.16
N VAL A 152 27.79 -13.20 13.96
CA VAL A 152 27.62 -11.97 14.77
C VAL A 152 26.64 -11.01 14.10
N ILE A 153 26.71 -10.89 12.77
CA ILE A 153 25.87 -9.97 11.99
C ILE A 153 24.42 -10.48 11.90
N CYS A 154 24.19 -11.79 11.74
CA CYS A 154 22.85 -12.35 11.63
C CYS A 154 21.97 -12.06 12.88
N PRO A 155 22.41 -12.32 14.13
CA PRO A 155 21.64 -11.94 15.32
C PRO A 155 21.42 -10.43 15.45
N ALA A 156 22.43 -9.62 15.08
CA ALA A 156 22.31 -8.16 15.16
C ALA A 156 21.21 -7.64 14.20
N ILE A 157 21.21 -8.11 12.95
CA ILE A 157 20.16 -7.76 11.97
C ILE A 157 18.81 -8.33 12.42
N ALA A 158 18.75 -9.57 12.90
CA ALA A 158 17.51 -10.16 13.39
C ALA A 158 16.90 -9.35 14.54
N SER A 159 17.71 -8.85 15.47
CA SER A 159 17.25 -8.00 16.57
C SER A 159 16.71 -6.65 16.08
N ILE A 160 17.36 -6.03 15.08
CA ILE A 160 16.87 -4.79 14.47
C ILE A 160 15.54 -5.03 13.76
N VAL A 161 15.44 -6.09 12.96
CA VAL A 161 14.22 -6.45 12.23
C VAL A 161 13.09 -6.78 13.21
N ALA A 162 13.37 -7.55 14.26
CA ALA A 162 12.41 -7.85 15.32
C ALA A 162 11.91 -6.57 15.99
N SER A 163 12.83 -5.67 16.36
CA SER A 163 12.50 -4.37 16.94
C SER A 163 11.61 -3.52 16.02
N ILE A 164 11.87 -3.50 14.71
CA ILE A 164 11.04 -2.81 13.71
C ILE A 164 9.64 -3.44 13.65
N VAL A 165 9.54 -4.77 13.59
CA VAL A 165 8.25 -5.48 13.52
C VAL A 165 7.40 -5.25 14.78
N THR A 166 8.02 -5.22 15.97
CA THR A 166 7.32 -4.88 17.21
C THR A 166 7.01 -3.39 17.34
N SER A 167 7.89 -2.52 16.82
CA SER A 167 7.74 -1.07 16.94
C SER A 167 6.67 -0.50 16.00
N PHE A 168 6.42 -1.14 14.87
CA PHE A 168 5.47 -0.67 13.88
C PHE A 168 4.32 -1.67 13.73
N PRO A 169 3.07 -1.29 14.05
CA PRO A 169 1.94 -2.20 14.03
C PRO A 169 1.42 -2.43 12.60
N PHE A 170 2.27 -2.97 11.72
CA PHE A 170 1.98 -3.19 10.30
C PHE A 170 0.72 -4.04 10.08
N GLN A 171 0.47 -5.01 10.97
CA GLN A 171 -0.75 -5.83 10.93
C GLN A 171 -2.00 -4.97 11.20
N LYS A 172 -2.01 -4.15 12.26
CA LYS A 172 -3.15 -3.26 12.55
C LYS A 172 -3.36 -2.27 11.40
N ASN A 173 -2.27 -1.73 10.85
CA ASN A 173 -2.33 -0.80 9.72
C ASN A 173 -2.91 -1.46 8.45
N TRP A 174 -2.53 -2.71 8.16
CA TRP A 174 -3.09 -3.47 7.05
C TRP A 174 -4.59 -3.76 7.21
N VAL A 175 -5.02 -4.17 8.41
CA VAL A 175 -6.44 -4.46 8.71
C VAL A 175 -7.29 -3.20 8.64
N ALA A 176 -6.82 -2.09 9.22
CA ALA A 176 -7.53 -0.81 9.19
C ALA A 176 -7.64 -0.27 7.75
N ALA A 177 -6.55 -0.34 6.97
CA ALA A 177 -6.57 0.02 5.55
C ALA A 177 -7.50 -0.87 4.72
N ASN A 178 -7.60 -2.17 5.04
CA ASN A 178 -8.54 -3.07 4.37
C ASN A 178 -10.00 -2.72 4.66
N THR A 179 -10.31 -2.44 5.92
CA THR A 179 -11.66 -2.08 6.34
C THR A 179 -12.10 -0.76 5.70
N THR A 180 -11.21 0.23 5.69
CA THR A 180 -11.44 1.53 5.02
C THR A 180 -11.65 1.35 3.53
N LEU A 181 -10.84 0.50 2.89
CA LEU A 181 -10.98 0.16 1.47
C LEU A 181 -12.37 -0.44 1.18
N GLU A 182 -12.80 -1.44 1.95
CA GLU A 182 -14.09 -2.10 1.75
C GLU A 182 -15.26 -1.12 1.96
N LEU A 183 -15.16 -0.24 2.96
CA LEU A 183 -16.16 0.81 3.20
C LEU A 183 -16.24 1.81 2.04
N LEU A 184 -15.10 2.26 1.51
CA LEU A 184 -15.05 3.18 0.37
C LEU A 184 -15.56 2.53 -0.92
N GLU A 185 -15.20 1.28 -1.20
CA GLU A 185 -15.69 0.53 -2.36
C GLU A 185 -17.21 0.33 -2.28
N ALA A 186 -17.72 -0.07 -1.12
CA ALA A 186 -19.16 -0.20 -0.90
C ALA A 186 -19.89 1.14 -1.07
N GLU A 187 -19.31 2.24 -0.59
CA GLU A 187 -19.93 3.56 -0.72
C GLU A 187 -19.93 4.06 -2.16
N GLN A 188 -18.84 3.86 -2.89
CA GLN A 188 -18.76 4.14 -4.32
C GLN A 188 -19.81 3.35 -5.11
N GLU A 189 -19.97 2.05 -4.82
CA GLU A 189 -20.97 1.21 -5.48
C GLU A 189 -22.40 1.65 -5.15
N LYS A 190 -22.70 1.98 -3.89
CA LYS A 190 -24.01 2.53 -3.51
C LYS A 190 -24.34 3.82 -4.25
N PHE A 191 -23.36 4.70 -4.42
CA PHE A 191 -23.52 5.96 -5.13
C PHE A 191 -23.71 5.77 -6.64
N ILE A 192 -22.96 4.84 -7.25
CA ILE A 192 -23.09 4.50 -8.67
C ILE A 192 -24.46 3.86 -8.95
N LEU A 193 -24.89 2.92 -8.11
CA LEU A 193 -26.14 2.18 -8.31
C LEU A 193 -27.38 2.96 -7.84
N GLY A 194 -27.22 4.04 -7.08
CA GLY A 194 -28.34 4.85 -6.58
C GLY A 194 -29.29 4.08 -5.65
N VAL A 195 -28.81 3.02 -4.99
CA VAL A 195 -29.63 2.15 -4.12
C VAL A 195 -30.04 2.88 -2.83
N THR A 196 -29.20 3.80 -2.36
CA THR A 196 -29.48 4.63 -1.18
C THR A 196 -30.49 5.72 -1.53
N PRO A 197 -31.52 5.97 -0.69
CA PRO A 197 -32.51 7.02 -0.93
C PRO A 197 -31.92 8.43 -1.13
N ALA A 198 -30.77 8.70 -0.50
CA ALA A 198 -30.01 9.94 -0.63
C ALA A 198 -29.35 10.11 -2.01
N TYR A 199 -29.09 9.02 -2.74
CA TYR A 199 -28.43 9.02 -4.06
C TYR A 199 -29.40 8.78 -5.21
N ARG A 200 -30.64 8.44 -4.89
CA ARG A 200 -31.68 8.15 -5.87
C ARG A 200 -32.29 9.43 -6.42
N CYS A 201 -31.97 9.71 -7.68
CA CYS A 201 -32.38 10.93 -8.38
C CYS A 201 -33.45 10.66 -9.45
N TYR A 202 -33.83 9.42 -9.72
CA TYR A 202 -34.69 9.03 -10.84
C TYR A 202 -36.18 8.91 -10.49
N ASP A 203 -36.53 9.03 -9.21
CA ASP A 203 -37.91 8.85 -8.72
C ASP A 203 -38.77 10.12 -8.86
N LEU A 204 -38.20 11.22 -9.38
CA LEU A 204 -38.86 12.52 -9.48
C LEU A 204 -39.19 12.85 -10.94
N SER A 205 -40.43 13.29 -11.17
CA SER A 205 -40.94 13.67 -12.51
C SER A 205 -40.58 15.10 -12.93
N ASP A 206 -40.14 15.95 -12.00
CA ASP A 206 -39.77 17.35 -12.23
C ASP A 206 -38.25 17.48 -12.44
N THR A 207 -37.85 17.98 -13.60
CA THR A 207 -36.45 18.12 -14.03
C THR A 207 -35.64 19.06 -13.12
N SER A 208 -36.28 20.09 -12.57
CA SER A 208 -35.62 21.04 -11.66
C SER A 208 -35.29 20.42 -10.29
N GLN A 209 -36.21 19.62 -9.75
CA GLN A 209 -36.03 18.92 -8.48
C GLN A 209 -35.06 17.76 -8.59
N GLN A 210 -35.06 17.06 -9.74
CA GLN A 210 -34.13 15.98 -10.04
C GLN A 210 -32.67 16.47 -10.03
N GLN A 211 -32.41 17.64 -10.59
CA GLN A 211 -31.10 18.27 -10.59
C GLN A 211 -30.65 18.71 -9.20
N GLN A 212 -31.52 19.34 -8.41
CA GLN A 212 -31.20 19.74 -7.04
C GLN A 212 -30.87 18.52 -6.17
N LYS A 213 -31.62 17.43 -6.33
CA LYS A 213 -31.32 16.16 -5.67
C LYS A 213 -30.00 15.54 -6.13
N ALA A 214 -29.64 15.65 -7.40
CA ALA A 214 -28.37 15.16 -7.91
C ALA A 214 -27.17 15.89 -7.30
N SER A 215 -27.24 17.22 -7.15
CA SER A 215 -26.22 18.01 -6.47
C SER A 215 -26.11 17.64 -4.98
N GLN A 216 -27.25 17.52 -4.29
CA GLN A 216 -27.29 17.07 -2.90
C GLN A 216 -26.72 15.65 -2.72
N ALA A 217 -27.00 14.74 -3.65
CA ALA A 217 -26.46 13.38 -3.64
C ALA A 217 -24.92 13.39 -3.73
N ILE A 218 -24.34 14.25 -4.57
CA ILE A 218 -22.89 14.42 -4.69
C ILE A 218 -22.28 14.95 -3.38
N GLU A 219 -22.90 15.98 -2.78
CA GLU A 219 -22.42 16.53 -1.51
C GLU A 219 -22.46 15.50 -0.38
N GLN A 220 -23.58 14.77 -0.24
CA GLN A 220 -23.74 13.71 0.75
C GLN A 220 -22.72 12.59 0.54
N PHE A 221 -22.42 12.24 -0.72
CA PHE A 221 -21.38 11.27 -1.03
C PHE A 221 -19.98 11.76 -0.61
N ILE A 222 -19.62 13.01 -0.92
CA ILE A 222 -18.34 13.59 -0.51
C ILE A 222 -18.21 13.63 1.02
N VAL A 223 -19.26 14.05 1.73
CA VAL A 223 -19.28 14.08 3.20
C VAL A 223 -19.08 12.67 3.77
N GLN A 224 -19.74 11.66 3.21
CA GLN A 224 -19.62 10.28 3.67
C GLN A 224 -18.22 9.71 3.43
N VAL A 225 -17.63 9.94 2.25
CA VAL A 225 -16.26 9.56 1.93
C VAL A 225 -15.27 10.24 2.87
N ASN A 226 -15.46 11.54 3.14
CA ASN A 226 -14.59 12.28 4.05
C ASN A 226 -14.73 11.79 5.49
N ASN A 227 -15.94 11.45 5.94
CA ASN A 227 -16.15 10.87 7.28
C ASN A 227 -15.42 9.53 7.44
N ILE A 228 -15.48 8.66 6.42
CA ILE A 228 -14.73 7.40 6.41
C ILE A 228 -13.22 7.67 6.50
N HIS A 229 -12.72 8.64 5.73
CA HIS A 229 -11.31 9.03 5.76
C HIS A 229 -10.88 9.60 7.13
N LEU A 230 -11.66 10.52 7.71
CA LEU A 230 -11.39 11.14 9.00
C LEU A 230 -11.38 10.14 10.15
N GLN A 231 -12.30 9.16 10.16
CA GLN A 231 -12.30 8.08 11.14
C GLN A 231 -10.99 7.29 11.12
N GLN A 232 -10.47 7.00 9.93
CA GLN A 232 -9.19 6.28 9.80
C GLN A 232 -7.99 7.12 10.26
N VAL A 233 -7.98 8.43 10.00
CA VAL A 233 -6.91 9.35 10.47
C VAL A 233 -6.92 9.47 12.00
N GLN A 234 -8.11 9.50 12.61
CA GLN A 234 -8.27 9.53 14.07
C GLN A 234 -7.80 8.22 14.71
N GLN A 235 -8.23 7.07 14.18
CA GLN A 235 -7.76 5.75 14.65
C GLN A 235 -6.23 5.60 14.52
N ALA A 236 -5.63 6.14 13.45
CA ALA A 236 -4.17 6.13 13.30
C ALA A 236 -3.45 7.00 14.34
N SER A 237 -4.10 8.07 14.81
CA SER A 237 -3.58 8.97 15.84
C SER A 237 -3.66 8.34 17.24
N GLU A 238 -4.72 7.60 17.53
CA GLU A 238 -4.91 6.86 18.79
C GLU A 238 -3.87 5.74 18.95
N VAL A 239 -3.58 4.98 17.88
CA VAL A 239 -2.54 3.93 17.90
C VAL A 239 -1.13 4.51 18.18
N GLN A 240 -0.86 5.76 17.77
CA GLN A 240 0.40 6.43 18.11
C GLN A 240 0.45 6.92 19.56
N GLN A 241 -0.69 7.26 20.16
CA GLN A 241 -0.79 7.66 21.56
C GLN A 241 -0.64 6.46 22.51
N GLU A 242 -1.31 5.33 22.23
CA GLU A 242 -1.15 4.08 22.99
C GLU A 242 0.31 3.61 23.04
N LYS A 243 1.07 3.83 21.96
CA LYS A 243 2.50 3.48 21.90
C LYS A 243 3.36 4.37 22.82
N LYS A 244 3.09 5.68 22.87
CA LYS A 244 3.80 6.62 23.76
C LYS A 244 3.53 6.33 25.24
N GLU A 245 2.36 5.78 25.56
CA GLU A 245 1.97 5.44 26.93
C GLU A 245 2.55 4.07 27.36
N SER A 246 2.63 3.12 26.43
CA SER A 246 3.30 1.82 26.65
C SER A 246 4.82 1.96 26.83
N GLU A 247 5.47 2.89 26.12
CA GLU A 247 6.90 3.19 26.30
C GLU A 247 7.20 3.82 27.68
N LYS A 248 6.32 4.70 28.19
CA LYS A 248 6.46 5.31 29.52
C LYS A 248 6.26 4.31 30.67
N THR A 249 5.36 3.33 30.49
CA THR A 249 5.06 2.36 31.54
C THR A 249 6.20 1.33 31.70
N ASN A 250 6.88 0.96 30.61
CA ASN A 250 8.03 0.06 30.68
C ASN A 250 9.31 0.70 31.26
N THR A 251 9.51 2.02 31.09
CA THR A 251 10.66 2.72 31.71
C THR A 251 10.51 2.84 33.23
N ASN A 252 9.30 3.06 33.74
CA ASN A 252 9.07 3.21 35.17
C ASN A 252 9.19 1.88 35.94
N ASN A 253 8.90 0.73 35.31
CA ASN A 253 9.03 -0.57 35.96
C ASN A 253 10.48 -1.08 36.01
N SER A 254 11.37 -0.63 35.12
CA SER A 254 12.80 -1.01 35.16
C SER A 254 13.63 -0.28 36.23
N GLU A 255 13.14 0.86 36.76
CA GLU A 255 13.84 1.59 37.82
C GLU A 255 13.47 1.14 39.25
N THR A 256 12.47 0.28 39.41
CA THR A 256 11.97 -0.11 40.74
C THR A 256 12.52 -1.46 41.24
N ASP A 257 13.07 -2.30 40.36
CA ASP A 257 13.58 -3.64 40.72
C ASP A 257 15.09 -3.68 41.07
N ASP A 258 15.83 -2.56 41.00
CA ASP A 258 17.27 -2.51 41.35
C ASP A 258 17.52 -1.94 42.77
N LYS A 259 16.46 -1.88 43.60
CA LYS A 259 16.53 -1.52 45.02
C LYS A 259 15.59 -2.38 45.86
N SER A 260 15.92 -3.65 46.07
CA SER A 260 15.51 -4.41 47.26
C SER A 260 16.51 -5.52 47.56
#